data_AF-A0A1V2II74-F1
#
_entry.id   AF-A0A1V2II74-F1
#
_cell.length_a   1.000
_cell.length_b   1.000
_cell.length_c   1.000
_cell.angle_alpha   90.00
_cell.angle_beta   90.00
_cell.angle_gamma   90.00
#
_symmetry.space_group_name_H-M   'P 1'
#
loop_
_entity.id
_entity.type
_entity.pdbx_description
1 polymer ?
#
loop_
_entity_poly.entity_id
_entity_poly.type
_entity_poly.pdbx_seq_one_letter_code
_entity_poly.pdbx_strand_id
1 'polypeptide(L)'
;MISRQLVLISVAAVLALAATACAQPPPVGAGASGHPARRGPAAGDPSTGGSTVEAAARVEAVGSRHPEQYAGIAVSGATLVVYRRPGGDLDAAVRAVVGGVPVVFRDAPHTHQELVALAARIQADAAYWRDHGAPIWSVLPRHDGTGVEVGTPAGDRLKAAVRGRYGDAPIIIVPMNESPVTVPRTTA
;
A
#
# COMPACT_ATOMS: atom_id res chain seq x y z
N MET A 1 9.66 40.34 18.44
CA MET A 1 9.16 40.50 17.06
C MET A 1 9.33 39.16 16.36
N ILE A 2 8.42 38.21 16.62
CA ILE A 2 7.33 37.78 15.72
C ILE A 2 7.86 37.34 14.35
N SER A 3 7.94 36.01 14.13
CA SER A 3 7.16 35.38 13.07
C SER A 3 7.02 33.89 13.34
N ARG A 4 5.85 33.50 13.83
CA ARG A 4 5.36 32.13 13.89
C ARG A 4 4.89 31.75 12.48
N GLN A 5 5.47 30.75 11.85
CA GLN A 5 4.81 30.06 10.73
C GLN A 5 4.37 28.67 11.20
N LEU A 6 3.08 28.61 11.55
CA LEU A 6 2.21 27.46 11.35
C LEU A 6 2.16 27.11 9.86
N VAL A 7 1.70 25.89 9.54
CA VAL A 7 1.05 25.40 8.29
C VAL A 7 1.77 24.17 7.74
N LEU A 8 1.14 23.05 7.38
CA LEU A 8 -0.22 22.51 7.47
C LEU A 8 -0.06 20.99 7.22
N ILE A 9 -0.83 20.18 7.94
CA ILE A 9 -1.02 18.76 7.66
C ILE A 9 -1.77 18.66 6.33
N SER A 10 -1.24 17.95 5.34
CA SER A 10 -1.94 17.66 4.08
C SER A 10 -2.12 16.15 3.92
N VAL A 11 -3.26 15.66 4.42
CA VAL A 11 -3.91 14.45 3.93
C VAL A 11 -4.50 14.79 2.56
N ALA A 12 -4.13 14.05 1.52
CA ALA A 12 -4.80 14.15 0.23
C ALA A 12 -5.13 12.73 -0.25
N ALA A 13 -6.35 12.31 0.08
CA ALA A 13 -7.08 11.32 -0.66
C ALA A 13 -7.30 11.83 -2.10
N VAL A 14 -7.02 11.00 -3.10
CA VAL A 14 -7.38 11.30 -4.49
C VAL A 14 -8.58 10.44 -4.85
N LEU A 15 -9.73 11.09 -4.98
CA LEU A 15 -10.99 10.55 -5.47
C LEU A 15 -11.52 11.52 -6.54
N ALA A 16 -11.68 11.04 -7.78
CA ALA A 16 -12.45 11.68 -8.87
C ALA A 16 -12.72 10.57 -9.91
N LEU A 17 -13.88 9.91 -9.98
CA LEU A 17 -15.21 10.28 -10.52
C LEU A 17 -15.27 10.83 -11.97
N ALA A 18 -15.61 9.90 -12.87
CA ALA A 18 -16.76 9.88 -13.80
C ALA A 18 -17.02 11.01 -14.82
N ALA A 19 -17.19 10.62 -16.10
CA ALA A 19 -18.38 10.80 -16.97
C ALA A 19 -18.04 10.16 -18.35
N THR A 20 -18.92 9.66 -19.22
CA THR A 20 -20.27 10.09 -19.61
C THR A 20 -20.97 8.92 -20.35
N ALA A 21 -22.27 8.79 -20.12
CA ALA A 21 -23.19 7.89 -20.81
C ALA A 21 -23.55 8.38 -22.23
N CYS A 22 -23.76 7.46 -23.17
CA CYS A 22 -24.61 7.68 -24.34
C CYS A 22 -25.60 6.53 -24.48
N ALA A 23 -26.90 6.86 -24.49
CA ALA A 23 -28.02 5.98 -24.72
C ALA A 23 -28.50 6.04 -26.20
N GLN A 24 -29.03 4.91 -26.68
CA GLN A 24 -29.51 4.51 -28.03
C GLN A 24 -30.81 5.18 -28.53
N PRO A 25 -31.18 5.08 -29.84
CA PRO A 25 -32.09 4.01 -30.36
C PRO A 25 -31.85 3.53 -31.85
N PRO A 26 -32.59 2.51 -32.36
CA PRO A 26 -32.13 1.58 -33.43
C PRO A 26 -32.76 1.83 -34.82
N PRO A 27 -32.36 1.06 -35.85
CA PRO A 27 -33.24 0.73 -36.97
C PRO A 27 -33.60 -0.77 -37.06
N VAL A 28 -34.87 -0.98 -37.41
CA VAL A 28 -35.56 -2.24 -37.66
C VAL A 28 -35.23 -2.76 -39.07
N GLY A 29 -35.00 -4.06 -39.22
CA GLY A 29 -34.85 -4.72 -40.52
C GLY A 29 -35.02 -6.23 -40.42
N ALA A 30 -36.13 -6.74 -40.93
CA ALA A 30 -36.54 -8.14 -40.92
C ALA A 30 -35.79 -8.98 -41.99
N GLY A 31 -35.57 -10.28 -41.71
CA GLY A 31 -35.07 -11.22 -42.72
C GLY A 31 -34.77 -12.65 -42.23
N ALA A 32 -35.82 -13.47 -42.13
CA ALA A 32 -35.91 -14.91 -42.43
C ALA A 32 -34.86 -15.97 -41.93
N SER A 33 -35.39 -16.89 -41.12
CA SER A 33 -35.36 -18.38 -41.28
C SER A 33 -34.07 -19.20 -41.05
N GLY A 34 -34.10 -20.06 -40.01
CA GLY A 34 -33.34 -21.32 -39.98
C GLY A 34 -33.08 -21.96 -38.60
N HIS A 35 -34.00 -22.80 -38.11
CA HIS A 35 -33.89 -23.98 -37.21
C HIS A 35 -33.05 -23.97 -35.89
N PRO A 36 -33.36 -24.80 -34.87
CA PRO A 36 -33.11 -24.50 -33.47
C PRO A 36 -31.74 -25.00 -32.97
N ALA A 37 -30.95 -24.10 -32.40
CA ALA A 37 -29.84 -24.49 -31.53
C ALA A 37 -30.32 -24.53 -30.08
N ARG A 38 -30.39 -25.75 -29.53
CA ARG A 38 -30.60 -26.07 -28.12
C ARG A 38 -29.54 -25.33 -27.30
N ARG A 39 -29.93 -24.24 -26.64
CA ARG A 39 -29.07 -23.52 -25.69
C ARG A 39 -28.81 -24.41 -24.48
N GLY A 40 -27.64 -25.05 -24.45
CA GLY A 40 -27.08 -25.54 -23.19
C GLY A 40 -26.85 -24.38 -22.23
N PRO A 41 -26.75 -24.63 -20.91
CA PRO A 41 -26.38 -23.60 -19.96
C PRO A 41 -25.07 -22.97 -20.43
N ALA A 42 -25.08 -21.66 -20.63
CA ALA A 42 -23.88 -20.89 -20.91
C ALA A 42 -22.89 -21.18 -19.78
N ALA A 43 -21.83 -21.91 -20.10
CA ALA A 43 -20.65 -21.96 -19.26
C ALA A 43 -20.24 -20.51 -19.03
N GLY A 44 -20.28 -20.09 -17.76
CA GLY A 44 -19.80 -18.76 -17.38
C GLY A 44 -18.41 -18.56 -17.94
N ASP A 45 -18.19 -17.41 -18.55
CA ASP A 45 -16.91 -17.03 -19.13
C ASP A 45 -15.82 -17.15 -18.04
N PRO A 46 -14.82 -18.05 -18.18
CA PRO A 46 -13.75 -18.20 -17.20
C PRO A 46 -12.76 -17.02 -17.20
N SER A 47 -13.03 -15.97 -17.97
CA SER A 47 -12.10 -14.87 -18.25
C SER A 47 -12.16 -13.71 -17.26
N THR A 48 -12.88 -13.80 -16.14
CA THR A 48 -12.78 -12.76 -15.09
C THR A 48 -11.52 -12.96 -14.22
N GLY A 49 -10.40 -13.32 -14.85
CA GLY A 49 -9.08 -13.26 -14.23
C GLY A 49 -8.59 -11.81 -14.29
N GLY A 50 -8.97 -11.00 -13.31
CA GLY A 50 -8.48 -9.62 -13.21
C GLY A 50 -6.95 -9.61 -13.08
N SER A 51 -6.30 -8.53 -13.56
CA SER A 51 -4.84 -8.45 -13.48
C SER A 51 -4.36 -8.50 -12.02
N THR A 52 -3.15 -9.02 -11.76
CA THR A 52 -2.57 -9.05 -10.41
C THR A 52 -2.48 -7.64 -9.79
N VAL A 53 -2.33 -6.60 -10.62
CA VAL A 53 -2.31 -5.19 -10.19
C VAL A 53 -3.69 -4.74 -9.71
N GLU A 54 -4.75 -5.03 -10.46
CA GLU A 54 -6.11 -4.71 -10.04
C GLU A 54 -6.51 -5.48 -8.79
N ALA A 55 -6.11 -6.75 -8.69
CA ALA A 55 -6.32 -7.55 -7.50
C ALA A 55 -5.56 -6.97 -6.30
N ALA A 56 -4.31 -6.53 -6.47
CA ALA A 56 -3.55 -5.84 -5.42
C ALA A 56 -4.28 -4.59 -4.92
N ALA A 57 -4.80 -3.75 -5.82
CA ALA A 57 -5.56 -2.56 -5.44
C ALA A 57 -6.84 -2.89 -4.64
N ARG A 58 -7.57 -3.94 -5.03
CA ARG A 58 -8.75 -4.41 -4.27
C ARG A 58 -8.36 -4.92 -2.88
N VAL A 59 -7.27 -5.68 -2.79
CA VAL A 59 -6.76 -6.20 -1.52
C VAL A 59 -6.27 -5.07 -0.61
N GLU A 60 -5.55 -4.08 -1.13
CA GLU A 60 -5.13 -2.89 -0.37
C GLU A 60 -6.33 -2.15 0.22
N ALA A 61 -7.40 -1.98 -0.56
CA ALA A 61 -8.64 -1.36 -0.09
C ALA A 61 -9.40 -2.20 0.96
N VAL A 62 -9.25 -3.52 0.96
CA VAL A 62 -9.75 -4.37 2.06
C VAL A 62 -8.85 -4.23 3.28
N GLY A 63 -7.52 -4.30 3.11
CA GLY A 63 -6.54 -4.20 4.17
C GLY A 63 -6.65 -2.90 4.97
N SER A 64 -6.88 -1.77 4.31
CA SER A 64 -7.07 -0.47 4.99
C SER A 64 -8.28 -0.40 5.93
N ARG A 65 -9.26 -1.30 5.75
CA ARG A 65 -10.43 -1.46 6.62
C ARG A 65 -10.22 -2.46 7.77
N HIS A 66 -9.07 -3.13 7.81
CA HIS A 66 -8.69 -4.09 8.86
C HIS A 66 -7.34 -3.68 9.49
N PRO A 67 -7.21 -2.47 10.05
CA PRO A 67 -5.92 -1.91 10.44
C PRO A 67 -5.25 -2.70 11.58
N GLU A 68 -6.03 -3.36 12.43
CA GLU A 68 -5.56 -4.28 13.47
C GLU A 68 -4.96 -5.60 12.96
N GLN A 69 -5.11 -5.90 11.66
CA GLN A 69 -4.61 -7.14 11.04
C GLN A 69 -3.66 -6.90 9.88
N TYR A 70 -3.88 -5.87 9.08
CA TYR A 70 -3.17 -5.68 7.83
C TYR A 70 -1.76 -5.11 8.02
N ALA A 71 -0.75 -5.71 7.39
CA ALA A 71 0.63 -5.21 7.39
C ALA A 71 1.07 -4.67 6.02
N GLY A 72 0.57 -5.26 4.94
CA GLY A 72 0.85 -4.82 3.57
C GLY A 72 0.67 -5.95 2.56
N ILE A 73 0.95 -5.65 1.30
CA ILE A 73 0.97 -6.63 0.21
C ILE A 73 2.26 -6.54 -0.61
N ALA A 74 2.59 -7.64 -1.27
CA ALA A 74 3.59 -7.69 -2.32
C ALA A 74 3.09 -8.56 -3.48
N VAL A 75 3.60 -8.26 -4.67
CA VAL A 75 3.44 -9.11 -5.85
C VAL A 75 4.69 -9.98 -5.99
N SER A 76 4.50 -11.29 -6.07
CA SER A 76 5.57 -12.27 -6.29
C SER A 76 5.24 -13.11 -7.53
N GLY A 77 5.73 -12.70 -8.69
CA GLY A 77 5.34 -13.28 -9.97
C GLY A 77 3.84 -13.07 -10.21
N ALA A 78 3.09 -14.15 -10.42
CA ALA A 78 1.64 -14.13 -10.58
C ALA A 78 0.85 -14.19 -9.26
N THR A 79 1.54 -14.29 -8.11
CA THR A 79 0.92 -14.49 -6.79
C THR A 79 0.90 -13.20 -5.98
N LEU A 80 -0.21 -12.92 -5.30
CA LEU A 80 -0.28 -11.88 -4.28
C LEU A 80 0.11 -12.46 -2.92
N VAL A 81 1.04 -11.79 -2.24
CA VAL A 81 1.41 -12.10 -0.86
C VAL A 81 0.78 -11.04 0.03
N VAL A 82 -0.05 -11.46 0.97
CA VAL A 82 -0.69 -10.58 1.96
C VAL A 82 -0.01 -10.81 3.31
N TYR A 83 0.65 -9.78 3.80
CA TYR A 83 1.27 -9.77 5.13
C TYR A 83 0.25 -9.27 6.15
N ARG A 84 0.07 -10.04 7.22
CA ARG A 84 -0.95 -9.75 8.22
C ARG A 84 -0.64 -10.37 9.58
N ARG A 85 -1.25 -9.84 10.63
CA ARG A 85 -1.37 -10.55 11.91
C ARG A 85 -2.44 -11.65 11.78
N PRO A 86 -2.16 -12.89 12.19
CA PRO A 86 -3.14 -13.97 12.11
C PRO A 86 -4.34 -13.71 13.04
N GLY A 87 -5.52 -14.17 12.63
CA GLY A 87 -6.79 -13.98 13.33
C GLY A 87 -7.86 -13.32 12.45
N GLY A 88 -8.98 -12.93 13.06
CA GLY A 88 -10.03 -12.10 12.46
C GLY A 88 -10.60 -12.60 11.12
N ASP A 89 -11.11 -11.67 10.31
CA ASP A 89 -11.83 -11.93 9.07
C ASP A 89 -11.12 -11.43 7.80
N LEU A 90 -9.97 -10.74 7.92
CA LEU A 90 -9.19 -10.23 6.79
C LEU A 90 -8.94 -11.29 5.70
N ASP A 91 -8.57 -12.52 6.06
CA ASP A 91 -8.30 -13.58 5.08
C ASP A 91 -9.54 -13.91 4.23
N ALA A 92 -10.71 -13.95 4.86
CA ALA A 92 -11.97 -14.20 4.17
C ALA A 92 -12.34 -13.03 3.27
N ALA A 93 -12.19 -11.80 3.76
CA ALA A 93 -12.44 -10.58 3.00
C ALA A 93 -11.52 -10.47 1.76
N VAL A 94 -10.24 -10.83 1.89
CA VAL A 94 -9.29 -10.88 0.77
C VAL A 94 -9.70 -11.93 -0.27
N ARG A 95 -10.03 -13.16 0.17
CA ARG A 95 -10.46 -14.23 -0.77
C ARG A 95 -11.71 -13.84 -1.55
N ALA A 96 -12.62 -13.07 -0.96
CA ALA A 96 -13.83 -12.61 -1.63
C ALA A 96 -13.57 -11.62 -2.78
N VAL A 97 -12.45 -10.87 -2.76
CA VAL A 97 -12.17 -9.80 -3.74
C VAL A 97 -11.04 -10.11 -4.72
N VAL A 98 -10.24 -11.16 -4.48
CA VAL A 98 -9.00 -11.38 -5.25
C VAL A 98 -9.25 -11.82 -6.70
N GLY A 99 -10.40 -12.44 -6.99
CA GLY A 99 -10.85 -12.71 -8.36
C GLY A 99 -9.95 -13.71 -9.12
N GLY A 100 -9.74 -14.90 -8.54
CA GLY A 100 -9.00 -16.00 -9.19
C GLY A 100 -7.48 -15.87 -9.15
N VAL A 101 -6.94 -14.69 -8.79
CA VAL A 101 -5.49 -14.51 -8.58
C VAL A 101 -5.02 -15.35 -7.38
N PRO A 102 -3.93 -16.13 -7.49
CA PRO A 102 -3.37 -16.86 -6.36
C PRO A 102 -2.97 -15.93 -5.21
N VAL A 103 -3.36 -16.27 -3.99
CA VAL A 103 -3.02 -15.51 -2.77
C VAL A 103 -2.33 -16.40 -1.76
N VAL A 104 -1.25 -15.88 -1.17
CA VAL A 104 -0.58 -16.46 -0.01
C VAL A 104 -0.66 -15.47 1.14
N PHE A 105 -1.13 -15.95 2.29
CA PHE A 105 -1.12 -15.18 3.54
C PHE A 105 0.18 -15.47 4.28
N ARG A 106 0.85 -14.43 4.76
CA ARG A 106 2.05 -14.52 5.59
C ARG A 106 1.84 -13.76 6.89
N ASP A 107 2.27 -14.37 7.97
CA ASP A 107 2.20 -13.76 9.28
C ASP A 107 3.24 -12.64 9.39
N ALA A 108 2.82 -11.50 9.94
CA ALA A 108 3.61 -10.30 10.13
C ALA A 108 3.67 -9.97 11.63
N PRO A 109 4.85 -9.63 12.19
CA PRO A 109 4.98 -9.25 13.59
C PRO A 109 4.20 -7.98 13.95
N HIS A 110 4.21 -7.01 13.04
CA HIS A 110 3.56 -5.71 13.21
C HIS A 110 2.59 -5.41 12.08
N THR A 111 1.55 -4.67 12.41
CA THR A 111 0.58 -4.13 11.44
C THR A 111 1.13 -2.88 10.77
N HIS A 112 0.52 -2.51 9.64
CA HIS A 112 0.87 -1.29 8.91
C HIS A 112 0.64 -0.07 9.79
N GLN A 113 -0.47 -0.04 10.53
CA GLN A 113 -0.81 1.06 11.42
C GLN A 113 0.24 1.26 12.52
N GLU A 114 0.70 0.18 13.17
CA GLU A 114 1.75 0.23 14.19
C GLU A 114 3.06 0.79 13.61
N LEU A 115 3.45 0.34 12.42
CA LEU A 115 4.69 0.79 11.78
C LEU A 115 4.59 2.23 11.26
N VAL A 116 3.44 2.67 10.74
CA VAL A 116 3.20 4.07 10.37
C VAL A 116 3.29 4.97 11.60
N ALA A 117 2.71 4.57 12.72
CA ALA A 117 2.80 5.32 13.97
C ALA A 117 4.26 5.43 14.45
N LEU A 118 5.05 4.35 14.35
CA LEU A 118 6.48 4.39 14.65
C LEU A 118 7.24 5.31 13.69
N ALA A 119 7.01 5.20 12.39
CA ALA A 119 7.63 6.05 11.38
C ALA A 119 7.34 7.54 11.62
N ALA A 120 6.10 7.89 11.94
CA ALA A 120 5.71 9.25 12.28
C ALA A 120 6.49 9.79 13.50
N ARG A 121 6.67 8.98 14.55
CA ARG A 121 7.49 9.36 15.72
C ARG A 121 8.95 9.61 15.32
N ILE A 122 9.54 8.72 14.52
CA ILE A 122 10.93 8.87 14.06
C ILE A 122 11.11 10.13 13.22
N GLN A 123 10.13 10.42 12.36
CA GLN A 123 10.15 11.58 11.49
C GLN A 123 9.97 12.89 12.28
N ALA A 124 9.17 12.89 13.34
CA ALA A 124 9.06 14.01 14.27
C ALA A 124 10.40 14.32 14.98
N ASP A 125 11.23 13.30 15.19
CA ASP A 125 12.55 13.45 15.80
C ASP A 125 13.67 13.80 14.79
N ALA A 126 13.35 14.03 13.51
CA ALA A 126 14.36 14.26 12.48
C ALA A 126 15.30 15.45 12.79
N ALA A 127 14.79 16.50 13.42
CA ALA A 127 15.61 17.64 13.86
C ALA A 127 16.60 17.24 14.96
N TYR A 128 16.13 16.52 15.98
CA TYR A 128 16.98 15.99 17.05
C TYR A 128 18.16 15.18 16.47
N TRP A 129 17.88 14.26 15.55
CA TRP A 129 18.91 13.41 14.95
C TRP A 129 19.93 14.21 14.11
N ARG A 130 19.47 15.23 13.40
CA ARG A 130 20.34 16.15 12.65
C ARG A 130 21.28 16.92 13.57
N ASP A 131 20.75 17.47 14.66
CA ASP A 131 21.51 18.28 15.62
C ASP A 131 22.56 17.45 16.37
N HIS A 132 22.39 16.12 16.40
CA HIS A 132 23.34 15.16 16.96
C HIS A 132 24.26 14.52 15.90
N GLY A 133 24.37 15.11 14.71
CA GLY A 133 25.29 14.67 13.66
C GLY A 133 24.90 13.35 12.98
N ALA A 134 23.66 12.89 13.14
CA ALA A 134 23.15 11.65 12.56
C ALA A 134 21.85 11.91 11.77
N PRO A 135 21.87 12.73 10.70
CA PRO A 135 20.65 13.07 9.97
C PRO A 135 19.95 11.80 9.46
N ILE A 136 18.62 11.79 9.57
CA ILE A 136 17.76 10.79 8.96
C ILE A 136 17.31 11.31 7.60
N TRP A 137 17.52 10.51 6.55
CA TRP A 137 17.19 10.86 5.17
C TRP A 137 15.91 10.19 4.67
N SER A 138 15.60 9.00 5.15
CA SER A 138 14.35 8.31 4.85
C SER A 138 13.80 7.60 6.08
N VAL A 139 12.48 7.49 6.13
CA VAL A 139 11.74 6.72 7.14
C VAL A 139 10.60 6.02 6.40
N LEU A 140 10.62 4.69 6.34
CA LEU A 140 9.67 3.91 5.55
C LEU A 140 9.19 2.67 6.33
N PRO A 141 7.89 2.54 6.60
CA PRO A 141 7.31 1.28 7.05
C PRO A 141 7.51 0.19 6.01
N ARG A 142 8.02 -0.99 6.41
CA ARG A 142 8.07 -2.15 5.51
C ARG A 142 6.70 -2.80 5.38
N HIS A 143 6.32 -3.14 4.15
CA HIS A 143 5.05 -3.79 3.82
C HIS A 143 4.94 -5.24 4.35
N ASP A 144 6.06 -5.85 4.75
CA ASP A 144 6.11 -7.19 5.34
C ASP A 144 5.87 -7.18 6.86
N GLY A 145 5.67 -6.00 7.46
CA GLY A 145 5.43 -5.85 8.90
C GLY A 145 6.67 -6.07 9.78
N THR A 146 7.87 -6.18 9.20
CA THR A 146 9.09 -6.48 9.97
C THR A 146 9.67 -5.27 10.69
N GLY A 147 9.36 -4.05 10.27
CA GLY A 147 9.84 -2.84 10.92
C GLY A 147 9.79 -1.58 10.07
N VAL A 148 10.38 -0.51 10.60
CA VAL A 148 10.58 0.77 9.91
C VAL A 148 12.03 0.88 9.48
N GLU A 149 12.25 1.08 8.18
CA GLU A 149 13.56 1.39 7.62
C GLU A 149 13.90 2.86 7.86
N VAL A 150 15.09 3.10 8.39
CA VAL A 150 15.64 4.43 8.64
C VAL A 150 16.92 4.56 7.83
N GLY A 151 16.84 5.30 6.73
CA GLY A 151 17.98 5.61 5.88
C GLY A 151 18.81 6.74 6.48
N THR A 152 20.11 6.53 6.65
CA THR A 152 21.02 7.53 7.22
C THR A 152 22.47 7.33 6.78
N PRO A 153 23.28 8.40 6.62
CA PRO A 153 24.72 8.30 6.42
C PRO A 153 25.47 7.84 7.67
N ALA A 154 24.85 7.91 8.85
CA ALA A 154 25.47 7.39 10.06
C ALA A 154 25.62 5.86 10.01
N GLY A 155 24.75 5.18 9.25
CA GLY A 155 24.68 3.73 9.15
C GLY A 155 24.60 3.08 10.54
N ASP A 156 25.30 1.97 10.71
CA ASP A 156 25.30 1.17 11.94
C ASP A 156 25.68 1.93 13.21
N ARG A 157 26.40 3.05 13.11
CA ARG A 157 26.74 3.90 14.26
C ARG A 157 25.51 4.45 14.97
N LEU A 158 24.38 4.56 14.27
CA LEU A 158 23.13 5.06 14.83
C LEU A 158 22.38 4.01 15.68
N LYS A 159 22.68 2.71 15.55
CA LYS A 159 21.92 1.61 16.16
C LYS A 159 21.75 1.75 17.67
N ALA A 160 22.84 2.02 18.41
CA ALA A 160 22.81 2.13 19.86
C ALA A 160 21.99 3.34 20.33
N ALA A 161 22.15 4.49 19.68
CA ALA A 161 21.42 5.70 20.02
C ALA A 161 19.91 5.56 19.72
N VAL A 162 19.56 4.96 18.57
CA VAL A 162 18.17 4.64 18.22
C VAL A 162 17.56 3.69 19.23
N ARG A 163 18.26 2.62 19.63
CA ARG A 163 17.79 1.73 20.69
C ARG A 163 17.60 2.45 22.02
N GLY A 164 18.51 3.35 22.38
CA GLY A 164 18.39 4.15 23.60
C GLY A 164 17.15 5.06 23.61
N ARG A 165 16.74 5.59 22.44
CA ARG A 165 15.60 6.50 22.32
C ARG A 165 14.26 5.80 22.14
N TYR A 166 14.21 4.73 21.35
CA TYR A 166 12.97 4.05 20.97
C TYR A 166 12.78 2.67 21.62
N GLY A 167 13.73 2.25 22.48
CA GLY A 167 13.71 0.94 23.11
C GLY A 167 13.84 -0.19 22.09
N ASP A 168 13.06 -1.26 22.26
CA ASP A 168 13.05 -2.43 21.38
C ASP A 168 12.13 -2.26 20.15
N ALA A 169 11.80 -1.02 19.77
CA ALA A 169 11.00 -0.76 18.57
C ALA A 169 11.67 -1.37 17.31
N PRO A 170 10.89 -1.92 16.35
CA PRO A 170 11.40 -2.61 15.18
C PRO A 170 11.96 -1.62 14.15
N ILE A 171 13.17 -1.10 14.39
CA ILE A 171 13.84 -0.13 13.53
C ILE A 171 15.03 -0.78 12.84
N ILE A 172 15.04 -0.68 11.51
CA ILE A 172 16.08 -1.23 10.65
C ILE A 172 16.90 -0.07 10.10
N ILE A 173 18.17 0.02 10.50
CA ILE A 173 19.06 1.07 10.00
C ILE A 173 19.58 0.68 8.63
N VAL A 174 19.37 1.54 7.64
CA VAL A 174 19.85 1.37 6.27
C VAL A 174 20.95 2.41 6.01
N PRO A 175 22.22 1.98 5.84
CA PRO A 175 23.28 2.90 5.46
C PRO A 175 23.00 3.52 4.09
N MET A 176 23.11 4.85 4.01
CA MET A 176 22.97 5.60 2.77
C MET A 176 24.23 6.42 2.51
N ASN A 177 24.84 6.23 1.34
CA ASN A 177 26.10 6.89 1.00
C ASN A 177 25.90 8.25 0.32
N GLU A 178 24.69 8.51 -0.18
CA GLU A 178 24.33 9.74 -0.89
C GLU A 178 22.99 10.26 -0.40
N SER A 179 22.88 11.58 -0.22
CA SER A 179 21.62 12.20 0.15
C SER A 179 20.59 11.99 -0.96
N PRO A 180 19.32 11.68 -0.64
CA PRO A 180 18.29 11.54 -1.66
C PRO A 180 18.23 12.80 -2.53
N VAL A 181 18.33 12.62 -3.84
CA VAL A 181 18.22 13.73 -4.79
C VAL A 181 16.83 14.35 -4.62
N THR A 182 16.78 15.60 -4.16
CA THR A 182 15.54 16.36 -4.15
C THR A 182 15.31 16.84 -5.58
N VAL A 183 14.45 16.16 -6.34
CA VAL A 183 14.03 16.67 -7.65
C VAL A 183 13.21 17.94 -7.43
N PRO A 184 13.65 19.12 -7.91
CA PRO A 184 12.84 20.32 -7.81
C PRO A 184 11.55 20.08 -8.58
N ARG A 185 10.42 20.29 -7.90
CA ARG A 185 9.10 20.20 -8.53
C ARG A 185 8.99 21.38 -9.48
N THR A 186 9.16 21.15 -10.78
CA THR A 186 8.87 22.17 -11.80
C THR A 186 7.39 22.49 -11.73
N THR A 187 7.04 23.63 -11.14
CA THR A 187 5.70 24.20 -11.25
C THR A 187 5.50 24.63 -12.70
N ALA A 188 4.56 23.99 -13.39
CA ALA A 188 4.03 24.45 -14.68
C ALA A 188 2.93 25.49 -14.43
#